data_AF-A0A960RAI9-F1
#
_entry.id   AF-A0A960RAI9-F1
#
_cell.length_a   1.000
_cell.length_b   1.000
_cell.length_c   1.000
_cell.angle_alpha   90.00
_cell.angle_beta   90.00
_cell.angle_gamma   90.00
#
_symmetry.space_group_name_H-M   'P 1'
#
loop_
_entity.id
_entity.type
_entity.pdbx_description
1 polymer ?
#
loop_
_entity_poly.entity_id
_entity_poly.type
_entity_poly.pdbx_seq_one_letter_code
_entity_poly.pdbx_strand_id
1 'polypeptide(L)'
;MKRRTCLHLIPALATARSLLAASGVERPRVGICAFSCHQHWKAAGSDFAGVKFHDAVGFYRYGRELGAEGVQTSLRNGDAAMAREVRTLVEQDGGYYEADVRLP
;
A
#
# COMPACT_ATOMS: atom_id res chain seq x y z
N MET A 1 21.90 -31.72 -38.37
CA MET A 1 21.77 -30.55 -37.47
C MET A 1 21.92 -31.01 -36.02
N LYS A 2 22.92 -30.50 -35.29
CA LYS A 2 23.30 -30.98 -33.95
C LYS A 2 22.28 -30.51 -32.89
N ARG A 3 21.54 -31.46 -32.31
CA ARG A 3 20.56 -31.25 -31.21
C ARG A 3 21.12 -30.59 -29.94
N ARG A 4 22.46 -30.50 -29.80
CA ARG A 4 23.13 -29.99 -28.59
C ARG A 4 23.13 -28.46 -28.47
N THR A 5 22.94 -27.72 -29.56
CA THR A 5 22.98 -26.25 -29.55
C THR A 5 21.70 -25.63 -28.97
N CYS A 6 20.58 -26.36 -28.99
CA CYS A 6 19.27 -25.84 -28.58
C CYS A 6 19.09 -25.76 -27.05
N LEU A 7 19.81 -26.59 -26.29
CA LEU A 7 19.67 -26.66 -24.82
C LEU A 7 20.33 -25.49 -24.08
N HIS A 8 21.33 -24.82 -24.67
CA HIS A 8 22.01 -23.68 -24.05
C HIS A 8 21.27 -22.34 -24.22
N LEU A 9 20.28 -22.27 -25.11
CA LEU A 9 19.47 -21.07 -25.34
C LEU A 9 18.35 -20.88 -24.29
N ILE A 10 17.88 -21.98 -23.69
CA ILE A 10 16.81 -21.98 -22.70
C ILE A 10 17.19 -21.22 -21.41
N PRO A 11 18.34 -21.49 -20.76
CA PRO A 11 18.72 -20.75 -19.55
C PRO A 11 19.01 -19.28 -19.83
N ALA A 12 19.52 -18.95 -21.03
CA ALA A 12 19.78 -17.57 -21.45
C ALA A 12 18.49 -16.75 -21.66
N LEU A 13 17.44 -17.36 -22.20
CA LEU A 13 16.12 -16.72 -22.31
C LEU A 13 15.46 -16.53 -20.94
N ALA A 14 15.62 -17.50 -20.04
CA ALA A 14 15.08 -17.41 -18.69
C ALA A 14 15.73 -16.27 -17.89
N THR A 15 17.06 -16.14 -17.93
CA THR A 15 17.76 -15.01 -17.29
C THR A 15 17.40 -13.67 -17.93
N ALA A 16 17.28 -13.60 -19.26
CA ALA A 16 16.86 -12.37 -19.93
C ALA A 16 15.45 -11.92 -19.52
N ARG A 17 14.50 -12.85 -19.33
CA ARG A 17 13.16 -12.53 -18.81
C ARG A 17 13.19 -12.03 -17.36
N SER A 18 14.00 -12.64 -16.51
CA SER A 18 14.16 -12.17 -15.12
C SER A 18 14.80 -10.79 -15.05
N LEU A 19 15.80 -10.51 -15.89
CA LEU A 19 16.43 -9.19 -15.98
C LEU A 19 15.45 -8.14 -16.54
N LEU A 20 14.62 -8.49 -17.52
CA LEU A 20 13.62 -7.60 -18.09
C LEU A 20 12.47 -7.32 -17.10
N ALA A 21 12.05 -8.33 -16.33
CA ALA A 21 11.06 -8.16 -15.25
C ALA A 21 11.61 -7.29 -14.12
N ALA A 22 12.89 -7.45 -13.77
CA ALA A 22 13.57 -6.63 -12.78
C ALA A 22 13.88 -5.21 -13.28
N SER A 23 14.04 -5.00 -14.60
CA SER A 23 14.26 -3.69 -15.20
C SER A 23 12.98 -2.93 -15.51
N GLY A 24 11.82 -3.44 -15.07
CA GLY A 24 10.57 -2.70 -15.17
C GLY A 24 10.70 -1.36 -14.44
N VAL A 25 10.31 -0.28 -15.11
CA VAL A 25 10.16 1.03 -14.45
C VAL A 25 8.97 0.89 -13.49
N GLU A 26 9.24 0.53 -12.23
CA GLU A 26 8.23 0.64 -11.19
C GLU A 26 7.81 2.11 -11.14
N ARG A 27 6.53 2.37 -11.42
CA ARG A 27 5.97 3.70 -11.21
C ARG A 27 6.10 4.00 -9.71
N PRO A 28 6.49 5.23 -9.33
CA PRO A 28 6.54 5.57 -7.93
C PRO A 28 5.16 5.37 -7.32
N ARG A 29 5.08 4.54 -6.29
CA ARG A 29 3.84 4.30 -5.55
C ARG A 29 3.42 5.60 -4.89
N VAL A 30 2.17 6.00 -5.07
CA VAL A 30 1.64 7.26 -4.51
C VAL A 30 0.84 6.94 -3.27
N GLY A 31 1.16 7.63 -2.16
CA GLY A 31 0.43 7.51 -0.90
C GLY A 31 -0.14 8.84 -0.42
N ILE A 32 -1.13 8.77 0.48
CA ILE A 32 -1.73 9.94 1.11
C ILE A 32 -1.39 9.94 2.61
N CYS A 33 -0.82 11.04 3.08
CA CYS A 33 -0.53 11.24 4.49
C CYS A 33 -1.75 11.83 5.22
N ALA A 34 -2.00 11.40 6.45
CA ALA A 34 -3.04 11.95 7.32
C ALA A 34 -2.90 13.46 7.51
N PHE A 35 -1.68 13.99 7.46
CA PHE A 35 -1.42 15.43 7.49
C PHE A 35 -2.14 16.16 6.35
N SER A 36 -2.17 15.60 5.14
CA SER A 36 -2.88 16.15 3.98
C SER A 36 -4.39 16.26 4.21
N CYS A 37 -4.94 15.49 5.16
CA CYS A 37 -6.36 15.49 5.52
C CYS A 37 -6.62 16.00 6.95
N HIS A 38 -5.75 16.86 7.50
CA HIS A 38 -5.83 17.30 8.90
C HIS A 38 -7.19 17.93 9.28
N GLN A 39 -7.76 18.79 8.43
CA GLN A 39 -9.07 19.40 8.71
C GLN A 39 -10.19 18.36 8.74
N HIS A 40 -10.08 17.32 7.91
CA HIS A 40 -11.03 16.22 7.88
C HIS A 40 -10.94 15.38 9.15
N TRP A 41 -9.73 15.06 9.61
CA TRP A 41 -9.50 14.39 10.88
C TRP A 41 -10.01 15.20 12.08
N LYS A 42 -9.91 16.52 12.03
CA LYS A 42 -10.50 17.42 13.03
C LYS A 42 -12.03 17.36 13.00
N ALA A 43 -12.63 17.40 11.82
CA ALA A 43 -14.08 17.30 11.65
C ALA A 43 -14.61 15.92 12.11
N ALA A 44 -13.88 14.84 11.83
CA ALA A 44 -14.19 13.49 12.26
C ALA A 44 -14.16 13.33 13.79
N GLY A 45 -13.26 14.05 14.48
CA GLY A 45 -13.19 14.06 15.94
C GLY A 45 -14.28 14.89 16.64
N SER A 46 -15.01 15.71 15.88
CA SER A 46 -16.10 16.55 16.38
C SER A 46 -17.48 16.08 15.87
N ASP A 47 -17.57 14.86 15.33
CA ASP A 47 -18.78 14.26 14.76
C ASP A 47 -19.52 15.16 13.75
N PHE A 48 -18.75 15.90 12.94
CA PHE A 48 -19.34 16.76 11.92
C PHE A 48 -20.06 15.92 10.84
N ALA A 49 -21.21 16.40 10.36
CA ALA A 49 -21.95 15.70 9.31
C ALA A 49 -21.18 15.69 7.99
N GLY A 50 -21.18 14.56 7.27
CA GLY A 50 -20.58 14.44 5.94
C GLY A 50 -19.08 14.11 5.92
N VAL A 51 -18.50 13.76 7.07
CA VAL A 51 -17.15 13.20 7.17
C VAL A 51 -17.07 11.88 6.38
N LYS A 52 -16.01 11.73 5.59
CA LYS A 52 -15.75 10.59 4.69
C LYS A 52 -15.16 9.37 5.40
N PHE A 53 -14.49 9.56 6.54
CA PHE A 53 -13.84 8.50 7.31
C PHE A 53 -13.63 8.96 8.76
N HIS A 54 -13.71 8.03 9.71
CA HIS A 54 -13.54 8.30 11.14
C HIS A 54 -12.36 7.56 11.78
N ASP A 55 -11.79 6.60 11.07
CA ASP A 55 -10.73 5.72 11.56
C ASP A 55 -9.71 5.38 10.44
N ALA A 56 -8.68 4.61 10.80
CA ALA A 56 -7.60 4.24 9.91
C ALA A 56 -8.07 3.38 8.72
N VAL A 57 -9.05 2.49 8.95
CA VAL A 57 -9.62 1.62 7.90
C VAL A 57 -10.38 2.46 6.88
N GLY A 58 -11.24 3.37 7.35
CA GLY A 58 -11.97 4.30 6.49
C GLY A 58 -11.02 5.22 5.73
N PHE A 59 -9.96 5.71 6.37
CA PHE A 59 -8.96 6.54 5.68
C PHE A 59 -8.20 5.78 4.60
N TYR A 60 -7.81 4.52 4.87
CA TYR A 60 -7.19 3.66 3.86
C TYR A 60 -8.11 3.47 2.65
N ARG A 61 -9.37 3.07 2.87
CA ARG A 61 -10.37 2.90 1.80
C ARG A 61 -10.56 4.19 0.98
N TYR A 62 -10.69 5.32 1.66
CA TYR A 62 -10.77 6.63 1.01
C TYR A 62 -9.53 6.92 0.15
N GLY A 63 -8.34 6.59 0.63
CA GLY A 63 -7.11 6.69 -0.17
C GLY A 63 -7.15 5.83 -1.43
N ARG A 64 -7.66 4.60 -1.33
CA ARG A 64 -7.85 3.71 -2.48
C ARG A 64 -8.84 4.27 -3.49
N GLU A 65 -9.95 4.85 -3.04
CA GLU A 65 -10.94 5.51 -3.91
C GLU A 65 -10.34 6.69 -4.68
N LEU A 66 -9.37 7.40 -4.10
CA LEU A 66 -8.64 8.48 -4.77
C LEU A 66 -7.52 7.99 -5.70
N GLY A 67 -7.31 6.67 -5.79
CA GLY A 67 -6.26 6.07 -6.62
C GLY A 67 -4.88 6.01 -5.95
N ALA A 68 -4.78 6.30 -4.65
CA ALA A 68 -3.54 6.10 -3.90
C ALA A 68 -3.29 4.62 -3.60
N GLU A 69 -2.04 4.20 -3.62
CA GLU A 69 -1.61 2.83 -3.31
C GLU A 69 -1.47 2.56 -1.81
N GLY A 70 -1.39 3.61 -1.00
CA GLY A 70 -1.28 3.48 0.44
C GLY A 70 -1.59 4.76 1.20
N VAL A 71 -1.61 4.65 2.52
CA VAL A 71 -1.82 5.80 3.41
C VAL A 71 -0.82 5.78 4.56
N GLN A 72 -0.50 6.97 5.07
CA GLN A 72 0.24 7.14 6.32
C GLN A 72 -0.70 7.72 7.38
N THR A 73 -1.03 6.97 8.42
CA THR A 73 -1.79 7.49 9.57
C THR A 73 -1.50 6.69 10.85
N SER A 74 -1.51 7.37 11.99
CA SER A 74 -1.33 6.71 13.29
C SER A 74 -2.55 5.86 13.64
N LEU A 75 -2.33 4.66 14.17
CA LEU A 75 -3.39 3.87 14.80
C LEU A 75 -3.76 4.54 16.13
N ARG A 76 -4.92 5.19 16.19
CA ARG A 76 -5.42 5.77 17.45
C ARG A 76 -5.53 4.65 18.51
N ASN A 77 -4.98 4.90 19.69
CA ASN A 77 -5.08 4.07 20.89
C ASN A 77 -4.42 2.67 20.84
N GLY A 78 -3.59 2.36 19.83
CA GLY A 78 -2.86 1.08 19.80
C GLY A 78 -3.76 -0.15 19.74
N ASP A 79 -4.97 -0.01 19.18
CA ASP A 79 -5.94 -1.09 19.09
C ASP A 79 -5.43 -2.22 18.18
N ALA A 80 -5.12 -3.37 18.78
CA ALA A 80 -4.63 -4.55 18.08
C ALA A 80 -5.67 -5.15 17.13
N ALA A 81 -6.98 -4.97 17.38
CA ALA A 81 -8.03 -5.43 16.47
C ALA A 81 -8.06 -4.57 15.21
N MET A 82 -8.04 -3.24 15.37
CA MET A 82 -7.92 -2.29 14.26
C MET A 82 -6.65 -2.54 13.44
N ALA A 83 -5.50 -2.78 14.10
CA ALA A 83 -4.26 -3.09 13.41
C ALA A 83 -4.34 -4.36 12.55
N ARG A 84 -5.00 -5.42 13.06
CA ARG A 84 -5.24 -6.65 12.30
C ARG A 84 -6.16 -6.40 11.11
N GLU A 85 -7.22 -5.63 11.29
CA GLU A 85 -8.16 -5.30 10.21
C GLU A 85 -7.50 -4.51 9.10
N VAL A 86 -6.76 -3.45 9.43
CA VAL A 86 -5.98 -2.66 8.46
C VAL A 86 -4.99 -3.55 7.72
N ARG A 87 -4.27 -4.42 8.43
CA ARG A 87 -3.32 -5.35 7.80
C ARG A 87 -4.01 -6.27 6.81
N THR A 88 -5.10 -6.93 7.21
CA THR A 88 -5.86 -7.83 6.33
C THR A 88 -6.33 -7.10 5.08
N LEU A 89 -6.82 -5.87 5.23
CA LEU A 89 -7.29 -5.05 4.11
C LEU A 89 -6.15 -4.68 3.15
N VAL A 90 -5.02 -4.23 3.69
CA VAL A 90 -3.83 -3.84 2.90
C VAL A 90 -3.27 -5.03 2.11
N GLU A 91 -3.19 -6.20 2.74
CA GLU A 91 -2.74 -7.45 2.11
C GLU A 91 -3.68 -7.90 0.99
N GLN A 92 -5.01 -7.74 1.18
CA GLN A 92 -6.01 -8.05 0.15
C GLN A 92 -5.91 -7.12 -1.07
N ASP A 93 -5.69 -5.83 -0.84
CA ASP A 93 -5.69 -4.80 -1.88
C ASP A 93 -4.33 -4.62 -2.58
N GLY A 94 -3.28 -5.31 -2.11
CA GLY A 94 -1.91 -5.14 -2.60
C GLY A 94 -1.33 -3.74 -2.34
N GLY A 95 -1.89 -3.01 -1.38
CA GLY A 95 -1.49 -1.64 -1.07
C GLY A 95 -0.34 -1.57 -0.07
N TYR A 96 -0.20 -0.43 0.59
CA TYR A 96 0.67 -0.28 1.75
C TYR A 96 0.07 0.66 2.80
N TYR A 97 0.55 0.53 4.03
CA TYR A 97 0.11 1.35 5.14
C TYR A 97 1.32 1.69 6.02
N GLU A 98 1.49 2.98 6.31
CA GLU A 98 2.54 3.49 7.17
C GLU A 98 1.92 4.04 8.46
N ALA A 99 2.45 3.60 9.60
CA ALA A 99 1.96 4.02 10.91
C ALA A 99 3.12 4.59 11.73
N ASP A 100 2.84 5.66 12.47
CA ASP A 100 3.76 6.11 13.51
C ASP A 100 3.62 5.21 14.74
N VAL A 101 4.74 4.70 15.24
CA VAL A 101 4.83 3.95 16.49
C VAL A 101 5.50 4.85 17.53
N ARG A 102 4.88 5.03 18.69
CA ARG A 102 5.59 5.64 19.84
C ARG A 102 6.62 4.66 20.36
N LEU A 103 7.89 5.03 20.28
CA LEU A 103 8.96 4.35 20.99
C LEU A 103 8.85 4.63 22.50
N PRO A 104 9.23 3.66 23.36
CA PRO A 104 9.21 3.82 24.82
C PRO A 104 10.14 4.92 25.33
#